data_AF-A0A2W4B739-F1
#
_entry.id   AF-A0A2W4B739-F1
#
_cell.length_a   1.000
_cell.length_b   1.000
_cell.length_c   1.000
_cell.angle_alpha   90.00
_cell.angle_beta   90.00
_cell.angle_gamma   90.00
#
_symmetry.space_group_name_H-M   'P 1'
#
loop_
_entity.id
_entity.type
_entity.pdbx_description
1 polymer ?
#
loop_
_entity_poly.entity_id
_entity_poly.type
_entity_poly.pdbx_seq_one_letter_code
_entity_poly.pdbx_strand_id
1 'polypeptide(L)'
;MGLFERLFNKEITETKIEETPLSPIREEKNEWQEIAGYIPVESEEHQVVSLIATAIAAGDRPESTFIVKRISKRNPEAQLVSVIATSIASADHAESQFVIQSIKEKKAVSFFII
;
A
#
# COMPACT_ATOMS: atom_id res chain seq x y z
N MET A 1 25.15 13.79 20.40
CA MET A 1 24.95 14.50 19.11
C MET A 1 25.95 13.90 18.13
N GLY A 2 25.65 13.42 16.92
CA GLY A 2 24.39 13.03 16.31
C GLY A 2 24.67 11.80 15.43
N LEU A 3 24.14 10.63 15.80
CA LEU A 3 24.21 9.41 14.97
C LEU A 3 23.52 9.61 13.61
N PHE A 4 22.62 10.59 13.52
CA PHE A 4 21.95 10.99 12.30
C PHE A 4 22.83 11.80 11.32
N GLU A 5 23.85 12.53 11.78
CA GLU A 5 24.71 13.35 10.90
C GLU A 5 25.57 12.49 9.97
N ARG A 6 25.97 11.29 10.42
CA ARG A 6 26.77 10.35 9.60
C ARG A 6 25.95 9.60 8.54
N LEU A 7 24.62 9.61 8.64
CA LEU A 7 23.73 8.92 7.70
C LEU A 7 23.24 9.83 6.56
N PHE A 8 23.34 11.15 6.71
CA PHE A 8 22.85 12.11 5.71
C PHE A 8 23.95 12.91 5.00
N ASN A 9 25.23 12.75 5.38
CA ASN A 9 26.34 13.39 4.69
C ASN A 9 26.82 12.55 3.50
N LYS A 10 26.09 12.62 2.39
CA LYS A 10 26.64 12.34 1.07
C LYS A 10 27.02 13.66 0.44
N GLU A 11 28.33 13.86 0.27
CA GLU A 11 28.93 15.04 -0.31
C GLU A 11 28.29 15.37 -1.67
N ILE A 12 27.87 16.62 -1.80
CA ILE A 12 27.48 17.23 -3.07
C ILE A 12 28.78 17.44 -3.85
N THR A 13 29.23 16.41 -4.55
CA THR A 13 30.31 16.52 -5.53
C THR A 13 29.71 16.98 -6.84
N GLU A 14 29.93 18.25 -7.15
CA GLU A 14 29.68 18.88 -8.44
C GLU A 14 30.29 18.04 -9.56
N THR A 15 29.45 17.35 -10.33
CA THR A 15 29.84 16.75 -11.61
C THR A 15 29.11 17.52 -12.70
N LYS A 16 29.88 18.37 -13.39
CA LYS A 16 29.53 19.06 -14.61
C LYS A 16 28.95 18.06 -15.62
N ILE A 17 27.65 18.15 -15.90
CA ILE A 17 26.99 17.41 -16.98
C ILE A 17 26.89 18.36 -18.17
N GLU A 18 27.57 17.98 -19.25
CA GLU A 18 27.50 18.63 -20.55
C GLU A 18 26.07 18.55 -21.10
N GLU A 19 25.54 19.71 -21.52
CA GLU A 19 24.20 19.89 -22.06
C GLU A 19 24.08 19.17 -23.42
N THR A 20 23.60 17.93 -23.39
CA THR A 20 23.06 17.26 -24.58
C THR A 20 21.58 17.63 -24.67
N PRO A 21 21.05 18.09 -25.82
CA PRO A 21 19.70 18.64 -25.87
C PRO A 21 18.69 17.58 -25.43
N LEU A 22 18.03 17.86 -24.30
CA LEU A 22 16.94 17.07 -23.75
C LEU A 22 15.81 17.07 -24.77
N SER A 23 15.63 15.94 -25.45
CA SER A 23 14.33 15.54 -26.00
C SER A 23 13.27 15.85 -24.94
N PRO A 24 12.10 16.41 -25.31
CA PRO A 24 11.08 16.75 -24.33
C PRO A 24 10.78 15.49 -23.52
N ILE A 25 11.03 15.57 -22.21
CA ILE A 25 10.57 14.59 -21.24
C ILE A 25 9.07 14.57 -21.43
N ARG A 26 8.58 13.58 -22.19
CA ARG A 26 7.16 13.24 -22.16
C ARG A 26 6.93 12.90 -20.70
N GLU A 27 6.16 13.75 -20.02
CA GLU A 27 5.55 13.36 -18.76
C GLU A 27 4.76 12.08 -19.06
N GLU A 28 5.36 10.92 -18.78
CA GLU A 28 4.65 9.66 -18.75
C GLU A 28 3.62 9.83 -17.64
N LYS A 29 2.43 10.28 -18.02
CA LYS A 29 1.26 10.23 -17.15
C LYS A 29 1.20 8.80 -16.66
N ASN A 30 1.53 8.58 -15.39
CA ASN A 30 1.56 7.26 -14.81
C ASN A 30 0.15 6.66 -14.95
N GLU A 31 0.00 5.79 -15.95
CA GLU A 31 -1.25 5.15 -16.33
C GLU A 31 -1.69 4.15 -15.27
N TRP A 32 -0.83 3.85 -14.30
CA TRP A 32 -1.07 2.86 -13.25
C TRP A 32 -1.35 3.53 -11.91
N GLN A 33 -2.39 3.06 -11.23
CA GLN A 33 -2.78 3.48 -9.89
C GLN A 33 -2.68 2.28 -8.95
N GLU A 34 -2.12 2.51 -7.76
CA GLU A 34 -2.01 1.44 -6.76
C GLU A 34 -3.36 1.16 -6.09
N ILE A 35 -3.69 -0.13 -6.00
CA ILE A 35 -4.88 -0.63 -5.32
C ILE A 35 -4.54 -0.84 -3.85
N ALA A 36 -5.29 -0.18 -2.96
CA ALA A 36 -5.10 -0.33 -1.53
C ALA A 36 -5.39 -1.77 -1.07
N GLY A 37 -4.49 -2.37 -0.29
CA GLY A 37 -4.70 -3.72 0.27
C GLY A 37 -5.79 -3.79 1.34
N TYR A 38 -6.16 -2.64 1.92
CA TYR A 38 -7.23 -2.51 2.91
C TYR A 38 -8.07 -1.28 2.59
N ILE A 39 -9.39 -1.42 2.71
CA ILE A 39 -10.36 -0.35 2.51
C ILE A 39 -11.09 -0.02 3.82
N PRO A 40 -11.61 1.21 3.96
CA PRO A 40 -12.49 1.55 5.07
C PRO A 40 -13.68 0.59 5.17
N VAL A 41 -14.19 0.47 6.38
CA VAL A 41 -15.38 -0.34 6.70
C VAL A 41 -16.58 0.58 6.83
N GLU A 42 -17.77 0.07 6.50
CA GLU A 42 -19.03 0.79 6.69
C GLU A 42 -19.29 1.10 8.16
N SER A 43 -20.08 2.14 8.44
CA SER A 43 -20.28 2.62 9.82
C SER A 43 -20.89 1.56 10.74
N GLU A 44 -21.84 0.76 10.25
CA GLU A 44 -22.50 -0.29 11.04
C GLU A 44 -21.51 -1.40 11.43
N GLU A 45 -20.78 -1.95 10.45
CA GLU A 45 -19.73 -2.93 10.68
C GLU A 45 -18.64 -2.38 11.63
N HIS A 46 -18.27 -1.10 11.48
CA HIS A 46 -17.29 -0.45 12.35
C HIS A 46 -17.75 -0.46 13.82
N GLN A 47 -19.02 -0.16 14.10
CA GLN A 47 -19.57 -0.13 15.45
C GLN A 47 -19.54 -1.53 16.08
N VAL A 48 -20.01 -2.54 15.36
CA VAL A 48 -20.05 -3.93 15.82
C VAL A 48 -18.65 -4.43 16.16
N VAL A 49 -17.69 -4.25 15.24
CA VAL A 49 -16.31 -4.70 15.44
C VAL A 49 -15.63 -3.91 16.58
N SER A 50 -15.91 -2.61 16.71
CA SER A 50 -15.39 -1.80 17.82
C SER A 50 -15.88 -2.32 19.17
N LEU A 51 -17.17 -2.62 19.28
CA LEU A 51 -17.76 -3.15 20.51
C LEU A 51 -17.13 -4.49 20.89
N ILE A 52 -17.05 -5.42 19.93
CA ILE A 52 -16.45 -6.75 20.16
C ILE A 52 -14.98 -6.63 20.58
N ALA A 53 -14.19 -5.85 19.82
CA ALA A 53 -12.76 -5.67 20.11
C ALA A 53 -12.54 -5.06 21.50
N THR A 54 -13.36 -4.06 21.87
CA THR A 54 -13.27 -3.41 23.18
C THR A 54 -13.70 -4.35 24.31
N ALA A 55 -14.76 -5.15 24.10
CA ALA A 55 -15.21 -6.12 25.08
C ALA A 55 -14.15 -7.21 25.36
N ILE A 56 -13.51 -7.73 24.30
CA ILE A 56 -12.40 -8.68 24.44
C ILE A 56 -11.23 -8.03 25.17
N ALA A 57 -10.84 -6.82 24.78
CA ALA A 57 -9.71 -6.12 25.39
C ALA A 57 -9.95 -5.79 26.86
N ALA A 58 -11.17 -5.35 27.22
CA ALA A 58 -11.57 -5.08 28.60
C ALA A 58 -11.64 -6.37 29.44
N GLY A 59 -12.03 -7.50 28.84
CA GLY A 59 -12.01 -8.80 29.50
C GLY A 59 -10.58 -9.30 29.79
N ASP A 60 -9.65 -9.12 28.86
CA ASP A 60 -8.25 -9.54 28.99
C ASP A 60 -7.45 -8.60 29.93
N ARG A 61 -7.72 -7.30 29.88
CA ARG A 61 -7.04 -6.27 30.68
C ARG A 61 -8.03 -5.27 31.29
N PRO A 62 -8.67 -5.62 32.42
CA PRO A 62 -9.76 -4.82 33.00
C PRO A 62 -9.33 -3.44 33.52
N GLU A 63 -8.07 -3.30 33.93
CA GLU A 63 -7.51 -2.04 34.45
C GLU A 63 -6.94 -1.12 33.35
N SER A 64 -7.16 -1.44 32.07
CA SER A 64 -6.62 -0.71 30.93
C SER A 64 -7.71 -0.01 30.11
N THR A 65 -7.38 1.16 29.54
CA THR A 65 -8.27 1.90 28.63
C THR A 65 -7.83 1.69 27.18
N PHE A 66 -8.78 1.29 26.33
CA PHE A 66 -8.53 1.04 24.90
C PHE A 66 -9.27 2.06 24.03
N ILE A 67 -8.62 2.49 22.94
CA ILE A 67 -9.22 3.37 21.93
C ILE A 67 -8.99 2.73 20.56
N VAL A 68 -10.09 2.43 19.86
CA VAL A 68 -10.04 1.94 18.48
C VAL A 68 -9.72 3.12 17.56
N LYS A 69 -8.52 3.12 16.97
CA LYS A 69 -8.06 4.20 16.08
C LYS A 69 -8.52 4.05 14.63
N ARG A 70 -8.62 2.80 14.15
CA ARG A 70 -8.98 2.49 12.77
C ARG A 70 -9.45 1.05 12.66
N ILE A 71 -10.52 0.85 11.90
CA ILE A 71 -10.95 -0.47 11.42
C ILE A 71 -10.92 -0.42 9.89
N SER A 72 -10.35 -1.44 9.28
CA SER A 72 -10.28 -1.58 7.83
C SER A 72 -10.46 -3.03 7.43
N LYS A 73 -11.20 -3.29 6.36
CA LYS A 73 -11.38 -4.63 5.79
C LYS A 73 -10.39 -4.85 4.65
N ARG A 74 -10.02 -6.10 4.42
CA ARG A 74 -9.23 -6.46 3.23
C ARG A 74 -9.97 -6.01 1.98
N ASN A 75 -9.23 -5.39 1.06
CA ASN A 75 -9.81 -5.08 -0.24
C ASN A 75 -10.06 -6.41 -0.99
N PRO A 76 -11.32 -6.73 -1.34
CA PRO A 76 -11.66 -7.99 -1.99
C PRO A 76 -10.96 -8.17 -3.34
N GLU A 77 -10.76 -7.07 -4.07
CA GLU A 77 -10.03 -7.10 -5.35
C GLU A 77 -8.56 -7.41 -5.14
N ALA A 78 -7.90 -6.72 -4.20
CA ALA A 78 -6.50 -6.98 -3.87
C ALA A 78 -6.31 -8.43 -3.40
N GLN A 79 -7.25 -8.97 -2.62
CA GLN A 79 -7.24 -10.36 -2.18
C GLN A 79 -7.38 -11.34 -3.36
N LEU A 80 -8.36 -11.11 -4.25
CA LEU A 80 -8.59 -11.97 -5.40
C LEU A 80 -7.37 -12.00 -6.33
N VAL A 81 -6.87 -10.83 -6.72
CA VAL A 81 -5.69 -10.71 -7.59
C VAL A 81 -4.48 -11.33 -6.91
N SER A 82 -4.35 -11.19 -5.59
CA SER A 82 -3.25 -11.82 -4.86
C SER A 82 -3.27 -13.33 -4.98
N VAL A 83 -4.43 -13.95 -4.77
CA VAL A 83 -4.58 -15.41 -4.87
C VAL A 83 -4.28 -15.89 -6.29
N ILE A 84 -4.77 -15.19 -7.31
CA ILE A 84 -4.53 -15.54 -8.71
C ILE A 84 -3.03 -15.47 -9.03
N ALA A 85 -2.38 -14.35 -8.71
CA ALA A 85 -0.97 -14.13 -8.99
C ALA A 85 -0.08 -15.16 -8.29
N THR A 86 -0.33 -15.43 -7.00
CA THR A 86 0.38 -16.46 -6.25
C THR A 86 0.14 -17.85 -6.82
N SER A 87 -1.09 -18.19 -7.22
CA SER A 87 -1.40 -19.51 -7.81
C SER A 87 -0.63 -19.74 -9.12
N ILE A 88 -0.51 -18.70 -9.95
CA ILE A 88 0.27 -18.75 -11.19
C ILE A 88 1.76 -18.90 -10.87
N ALA A 89 2.28 -18.10 -9.94
CA ALA A 89 3.70 -18.15 -9.57
C ALA A 89 4.08 -19.50 -8.93
N SER A 90 3.19 -20.08 -8.13
CA SER A 90 3.37 -21.41 -7.53
C SER A 90 3.34 -22.54 -8.56
N ALA A 91 2.77 -22.34 -9.74
CA ALA A 91 2.84 -23.35 -10.81
C ALA A 91 4.28 -23.53 -11.34
N ASP A 92 5.07 -22.45 -11.37
CA ASP A 92 6.48 -22.46 -11.82
C ASP A 92 7.45 -22.73 -10.67
N HIS A 93 7.10 -22.29 -9.45
CA HIS A 93 7.91 -22.51 -8.24
C HIS A 93 7.05 -23.01 -7.06
N ALA A 94 6.72 -24.30 -7.08
CA ALA A 94 5.80 -24.91 -6.11
C ALA A 94 6.27 -24.83 -4.64
N GLU A 95 7.58 -24.91 -4.39
CA GLU A 95 8.16 -24.87 -3.04
C GLU A 95 8.43 -23.44 -2.53
N SER A 96 8.10 -22.42 -3.32
CA SER A 96 8.38 -21.02 -2.98
C SER A 96 7.21 -20.35 -2.26
N GLN A 97 7.54 -19.43 -1.36
CA GLN A 97 6.58 -18.53 -0.74
C GLN A 97 6.65 -17.16 -1.41
N PHE A 98 5.49 -16.63 -1.79
CA PHE A 98 5.40 -15.34 -2.47
C PHE A 98 4.79 -14.28 -1.55
N VAL A 99 5.39 -13.09 -1.57
CA VAL A 99 4.85 -11.90 -0.90
C VAL A 99 4.55 -10.86 -1.96
N ILE A 100 3.28 -10.50 -2.09
CA ILE A 100 2.84 -9.46 -3.02
C ILE A 100 3.08 -8.10 -2.38
N GLN A 101 3.91 -7.29 -3.03
CA GLN A 101 4.26 -5.96 -2.51
C GLN A 101 3.26 -4.88 -2.92
N SER A 102 2.79 -4.90 -4.17
CA SER A 102 1.80 -3.93 -4.66
C SER A 102 0.96 -4.53 -5.78
N ILE A 103 -0.27 -4.04 -5.90
CA ILE A 103 -1.18 -4.34 -7.00
C ILE A 103 -1.55 -3.00 -7.63
N LYS A 104 -1.53 -2.92 -8.96
CA LYS A 104 -1.83 -1.69 -9.68
C LYS A 104 -2.89 -1.96 -10.74
N GLU A 105 -3.82 -1.04 -10.87
CA GLU A 105 -4.80 -0.99 -11.95
C GLU A 105 -4.41 0.06 -12.98
N LYS A 106 -4.77 -0.16 -14.24
CA LYS A 106 -4.61 0.85 -15.28
C LYS A 106 -5.78 1.83 -15.19
N LYS A 107 -5.49 3.13 -15.13
CA LYS A 107 -6.51 4.18 -15.17
C LYS A 107 -7.31 4.08 -16.46
N ALA A 108 -8.62 3.90 -16.34
CA ALA A 108 -9.52 3.98 -17.48
C ALA A 108 -9.58 5.43 -17.98
N VAL A 109 -9.35 5.63 -19.27
CA VAL A 109 -9.61 6.92 -19.93
C VAL A 109 -11.11 6.98 -20.22
N SER A 110 -11.86 7.69 -19.38
CA SER A 110 -13.28 7.94 -19.62
C SER A 110 -13.45 8.85 -20.85
N PHE A 111 -13.86 8.30 -21.98
CA PHE A 111 -14.32 9.07 -23.12
C PHE A 111 -15.75 9.58 -22.84
N PHE A 112 -15.87 10.86 -22.51
CA PHE A 112 -17.16 11.56 -22.58
C PHE A 112 -17.47 11.85 -24.04
N ILE A 113 -18.44 11.14 -24.61
CA ILE A 113 -19.06 11.50 -25.89
C ILE A 113 -20.19 12.47 -25.53
N ILE A 114 -20.07 13.72 -25.98
CA ILE A 114 -21.10 14.77 -25.94
C ILE A 114 -21.85 14.72 -27.27
#